data_AF-A0A496UBW8-F1
#
_entry.id   AF-A0A496UBW8-F1
#
_cell.length_a   1.000
_cell.length_b   1.000
_cell.length_c   1.000
_cell.angle_alpha   90.00
_cell.angle_beta   90.00
_cell.angle_gamma   90.00
#
_symmetry.space_group_name_H-M   'P 1'
#
loop_
_entity.id
_entity.type
_entity.pdbx_description
1 polymer ?
#
loop_
_entity_poly.entity_id
_entity_poly.type
_entity_poly.pdbx_seq_one_letter_code
_entity_poly.pdbx_strand_id
1 'polypeptide(L)'
;DCREYRNLLICELPIGDFADTMARQFLVDVYDVGFYTELMKSADETLAAIAGKAIKESRYHLRRSEEWVKRLGDGTGESHDRLQRAFNDLWGYTHELFEVDKTEQSLINAGIAVNRPALKADWERYVQSVLKEATLDTPDGQWSIRGGREGMHTEHLGYLLAELQFMQRAYPGLEW
;
A
#
# COMPACT_ATOMS: atom_id res chain seq x y z
N ASP A 1 -15.31 -7.34 -13.56
CA ASP A 1 -14.40 -8.46 -13.19
C ASP A 1 -13.03 -7.88 -12.83
N CYS A 2 -11.91 -8.64 -12.91
CA CYS A 2 -10.57 -8.11 -12.61
C CYS A 2 -10.26 -6.81 -13.37
N ARG A 3 -10.74 -6.65 -14.61
CA ARG A 3 -10.48 -5.45 -15.43
C ARG A 3 -11.16 -4.19 -14.91
N GLU A 4 -12.10 -4.32 -13.98
CA GLU A 4 -12.84 -3.21 -13.38
C GLU A 4 -12.29 -2.82 -12.00
N TYR A 5 -11.50 -3.67 -11.36
CA TYR A 5 -10.83 -3.33 -10.11
C TYR A 5 -9.74 -2.30 -10.35
N ARG A 6 -9.47 -1.49 -9.31
CA ARG A 6 -8.57 -0.33 -9.37
C ARG A 6 -7.62 -0.28 -8.17
N ASN A 7 -7.45 -1.39 -7.45
CA ASN A 7 -6.52 -1.48 -6.34
C ASN A 7 -5.08 -1.38 -6.84
N LEU A 8 -4.20 -0.94 -5.95
CA LEU A 8 -2.76 -0.99 -6.17
C LEU A 8 -2.30 -2.44 -6.26
N LEU A 9 -1.32 -2.72 -7.13
CA LEU A 9 -0.77 -4.05 -7.33
C LEU A 9 -0.13 -4.63 -6.07
N ILE A 10 0.44 -3.78 -5.21
CA ILE A 10 1.02 -4.23 -3.95
C ILE A 10 -0.03 -4.89 -3.04
N CYS A 11 -1.31 -4.49 -3.13
CA CYS A 11 -2.39 -4.93 -2.24
C CYS A 11 -3.00 -6.30 -2.62
N GLU A 12 -2.69 -6.82 -3.80
CA GLU A 12 -3.20 -8.12 -4.29
C GLU A 12 -2.16 -9.24 -4.22
N LEU A 13 -0.93 -8.92 -3.80
CA LEU A 13 0.14 -9.89 -3.68
C LEU A 13 -0.19 -10.96 -2.61
N PRO A 14 0.28 -12.21 -2.78
CA PRO A 14 0.06 -13.27 -1.82
C PRO A 14 0.54 -12.91 -0.42
N ILE A 15 -0.03 -13.55 0.61
CA ILE A 15 0.37 -13.31 2.00
C ILE A 15 1.87 -13.59 2.20
N GLY A 16 2.41 -14.65 1.58
CA GLY A 16 3.81 -15.05 1.75
C GLY A 16 4.09 -15.52 3.18
N ASP A 17 5.34 -15.37 3.63
CA ASP A 17 5.67 -15.53 5.03
C ASP A 17 5.40 -14.26 5.85
N PHE A 18 5.71 -14.31 7.14
CA PHE A 18 5.45 -13.17 8.02
C PHE A 18 6.28 -11.93 7.65
N ALA A 19 7.50 -12.10 7.13
CA ALA A 19 8.33 -11.00 6.68
C ALA A 19 7.77 -10.36 5.41
N ASP A 20 7.30 -11.17 4.44
CA ASP A 20 6.61 -10.68 3.24
C ASP A 20 5.38 -9.82 3.60
N THR A 21 4.55 -10.31 4.52
CA THR A 21 3.38 -9.57 5.00
C THR A 21 3.77 -8.29 5.73
N MET A 22 4.77 -8.32 6.63
CA MET A 22 5.16 -7.14 7.40
C MET A 22 5.85 -6.08 6.54
N ALA A 23 6.69 -6.47 5.57
CA ALA A 23 7.29 -5.54 4.62
C ALA A 23 6.22 -4.84 3.78
N ARG A 24 5.28 -5.60 3.19
CA ARG A 24 4.15 -5.02 2.44
C ARG A 24 3.34 -4.07 3.32
N GLN A 25 2.95 -4.53 4.51
CA GLN A 25 2.11 -3.75 5.41
C GLN A 25 2.80 -2.45 5.80
N PHE A 26 4.09 -2.48 6.14
CA PHE A 26 4.85 -1.29 6.49
C PHE A 26 4.91 -0.27 5.34
N LEU A 27 5.24 -0.71 4.12
CA LEU A 27 5.31 0.17 2.95
C LEU A 27 3.98 0.88 2.69
N VAL A 28 2.87 0.14 2.78
CA VAL A 28 1.51 0.68 2.60
C VAL A 28 1.09 1.56 3.77
N ASP A 29 1.38 1.19 5.02
CA ASP A 29 0.99 1.96 6.20
C ASP A 29 1.65 3.34 6.23
N VAL A 30 2.94 3.44 5.87
CA VAL A 30 3.63 4.73 5.77
C VAL A 30 2.96 5.60 4.71
N TYR A 31 2.58 5.00 3.57
CA TYR A 31 1.88 5.70 2.50
C TYR A 31 0.49 6.17 2.96
N ASP A 32 -0.30 5.29 3.56
CA ASP A 32 -1.66 5.56 4.02
C ASP A 32 -1.68 6.68 5.07
N VAL A 33 -0.72 6.70 6.01
CA VAL A 33 -0.63 7.79 6.99
C VAL A 33 -0.40 9.14 6.29
N GLY A 34 0.49 9.21 5.30
CA GLY A 34 0.69 10.43 4.51
C GLY A 34 -0.54 10.79 3.68
N PHE A 35 -1.11 9.82 2.98
CA PHE A 35 -2.28 9.98 2.12
C PHE A 35 -3.50 10.46 2.90
N TYR A 36 -3.89 9.80 3.99
CA TYR A 36 -5.04 10.20 4.78
C TYR A 36 -4.82 11.52 5.52
N THR A 37 -3.58 11.85 5.89
CA THR A 37 -3.26 13.16 6.48
C THR A 37 -3.57 14.30 5.50
N GLU A 38 -3.25 14.13 4.22
CA GLU A 38 -3.59 15.12 3.20
C GLU A 38 -5.06 15.04 2.76
N LEU A 39 -5.65 13.84 2.64
CA LEU A 39 -7.05 13.67 2.24
C LEU A 39 -8.04 14.27 3.25
N MET A 40 -7.68 14.34 4.54
CA MET A 40 -8.45 15.06 5.55
C MET A 40 -8.66 16.55 5.23
N LYS A 41 -7.82 17.13 4.36
CA LYS A 41 -7.90 18.53 3.93
C LYS A 41 -8.69 18.71 2.62
N SER A 42 -9.27 17.63 2.10
CA SER A 42 -10.09 17.63 0.89
C SER A 42 -11.23 18.65 0.97
N ALA A 43 -11.50 19.31 -0.15
CA ALA A 43 -12.68 20.16 -0.34
C ALA A 43 -13.99 19.35 -0.41
N ASP A 44 -13.91 18.05 -0.70
CA ASP A 44 -15.02 17.12 -0.54
C ASP A 44 -15.13 16.67 0.92
N GLU A 45 -16.23 17.06 1.58
CA GLU A 45 -16.49 16.79 2.99
C GLU A 45 -16.64 15.30 3.30
N THR A 46 -17.10 14.49 2.33
CA THR A 46 -17.27 13.04 2.52
C THR A 46 -15.91 12.36 2.56
N LEU A 47 -15.03 12.68 1.61
CA LEU A 47 -13.66 12.17 1.58
C LEU A 47 -12.87 12.62 2.81
N ALA A 48 -12.99 13.88 3.21
CA ALA A 48 -12.35 14.40 4.41
C ALA A 48 -12.82 13.66 5.68
N ALA A 49 -14.12 13.38 5.80
CA ALA A 49 -14.69 12.65 6.92
C ALA A 49 -14.24 11.17 6.97
N ILE A 50 -14.15 10.51 5.81
CA ILE A 50 -13.60 9.14 5.71
C ILE A 50 -12.14 9.13 6.16
N ALA A 51 -11.32 10.05 5.63
CA ALA A 51 -9.92 10.18 5.97
C ALA A 51 -9.70 10.44 7.48
N GLY A 52 -10.55 11.28 8.09
CA GLY A 52 -10.50 11.59 9.52
C GLY A 52 -10.76 10.38 10.44
N LYS A 53 -11.44 9.34 9.93
CA LYS A 53 -11.59 8.05 10.61
C LYS A 53 -10.40 7.15 10.30
N ALA A 54 -10.09 6.96 9.02
CA ALA A 54 -9.05 6.05 8.55
C ALA A 54 -7.67 6.38 9.12
N ILE A 55 -7.30 7.67 9.22
CA ILE A 55 -5.98 8.07 9.74
C ILE A 55 -5.69 7.55 11.15
N LYS A 56 -6.71 7.38 11.99
CA LYS A 56 -6.53 6.89 13.35
C LYS A 56 -6.10 5.43 13.30
N GLU A 57 -6.77 4.63 12.48
CA GLU A 57 -6.46 3.21 12.26
C GLU A 57 -5.11 3.04 11.56
N SER A 58 -4.83 3.82 10.51
CA SER A 58 -3.56 3.77 9.77
C SER A 58 -2.35 4.06 10.67
N ARG A 59 -2.47 4.96 11.66
CA ARG A 59 -1.40 5.19 12.64
C ARG A 59 -1.16 3.98 13.56
N TYR A 60 -2.22 3.26 13.93
CA TYR A 60 -2.06 2.00 14.69
C TYR A 60 -1.43 0.91 13.83
N HIS A 61 -1.82 0.80 12.55
CA HIS A 61 -1.20 -0.15 11.62
C HIS A 61 0.29 0.15 11.47
N LEU A 62 0.65 1.41 11.17
CA LEU A 62 2.03 1.84 11.02
C LEU A 62 2.87 1.54 12.26
N ARG A 63 2.36 1.87 13.44
CA ARG A 63 3.08 1.55 14.69
C ARG A 63 3.39 0.06 14.79
N ARG A 64 2.41 -0.80 14.50
CA ARG A 64 2.57 -2.25 14.59
C ARG A 64 3.54 -2.79 13.52
N SER A 65 3.38 -2.36 12.27
CA SER A 65 4.22 -2.83 11.16
C SER A 65 5.67 -2.36 11.31
N GLU A 66 5.89 -1.11 11.74
CA GLU A 66 7.20 -0.59 12.08
C GLU A 66 7.86 -1.36 13.24
N GLU A 67 7.13 -1.61 14.33
CA GLU A 67 7.66 -2.42 15.45
C GLU A 67 8.11 -3.81 14.99
N TRP A 68 7.38 -4.44 14.08
CA TRP A 68 7.77 -5.73 13.52
C TRP A 68 8.94 -5.67 12.55
N VAL A 69 8.99 -4.65 11.68
CA VAL A 69 10.14 -4.43 10.78
C VAL A 69 11.43 -4.30 11.59
N LYS A 70 11.41 -3.49 12.67
CA LYS A 70 12.57 -3.33 13.57
C LYS A 70 12.97 -4.64 14.24
N ARG A 71 12.00 -5.39 14.79
CA ARG A 71 12.27 -6.67 15.48
C ARG A 71 12.80 -7.76 14.56
N LEU A 72 12.30 -7.83 13.33
CA LEU A 72 12.71 -8.84 12.37
C LEU A 72 14.07 -8.48 11.73
N GLY A 73 14.27 -7.20 11.42
CA GLY A 73 15.51 -6.70 10.82
C GLY A 73 16.70 -6.78 11.77
N ASP A 74 16.56 -6.31 13.01
CA ASP A 74 17.62 -6.40 14.04
C ASP A 74 17.42 -7.63 14.97
N GLY A 75 16.89 -8.72 14.38
CA GLY A 75 16.55 -9.95 15.08
C GLY A 75 17.65 -11.00 14.99
N THR A 76 17.32 -12.15 14.38
CA THR A 76 18.30 -13.18 14.03
C THR A 76 18.77 -13.00 12.59
N GLY A 77 19.87 -13.64 12.21
CA GLY A 77 20.31 -13.66 10.80
C GLY A 77 19.22 -14.17 9.86
N GLU A 78 18.46 -15.20 10.26
CA GLU A 78 17.36 -15.71 9.44
C GLU A 78 16.20 -14.71 9.30
N SER A 79 15.79 -14.04 10.39
CA SER A 79 14.69 -13.06 10.29
C SER A 79 15.11 -11.83 9.48
N HIS A 80 16.37 -11.42 9.63
CA HIS A 80 16.99 -10.33 8.87
C HIS A 80 16.98 -10.65 7.37
N ASP A 81 17.53 -11.80 6.97
CA ASP A 81 17.64 -12.20 5.57
C ASP A 81 16.26 -12.33 4.90
N ARG A 82 15.28 -12.89 5.62
CA ARG A 82 13.89 -12.98 5.13
C ARG A 82 13.26 -11.61 4.91
N LEU A 83 13.44 -10.69 5.86
CA LEU A 83 12.87 -9.35 5.74
C LEU A 83 13.57 -8.51 4.66
N GLN A 84 14.89 -8.62 4.53
CA GLN A 84 15.62 -7.99 3.44
C GLN A 84 15.14 -8.50 2.08
N ARG A 85 14.98 -9.82 1.93
CA ARG A 85 14.41 -10.43 0.72
C ARG A 85 13.01 -9.87 0.43
N ALA A 86 12.13 -9.81 1.43
CA ALA A 86 10.79 -9.26 1.26
C ALA A 86 10.80 -7.81 0.77
N PHE A 87 11.66 -6.94 1.32
CA PHE A 87 11.78 -5.57 0.82
C PHE A 87 12.30 -5.53 -0.63
N ASN A 88 13.31 -6.34 -0.97
CA ASN A 88 13.83 -6.42 -2.33
C ASN A 88 12.76 -6.86 -3.34
N ASP A 89 11.95 -7.87 -2.98
CA ASP A 89 10.91 -8.45 -3.82
C ASP A 89 9.70 -7.49 -3.99
N LEU A 90 9.41 -6.64 -3.00
CA LEU A 90 8.25 -5.76 -3.00
C LEU A 90 8.56 -4.35 -3.53
N TRP A 91 9.83 -3.94 -3.58
CA TRP A 91 10.19 -2.54 -3.80
C TRP A 91 9.64 -1.96 -5.09
N GLY A 92 9.68 -2.71 -6.20
CA GLY A 92 9.20 -2.21 -7.49
C GLY A 92 7.68 -2.01 -7.58
N TYR A 93 6.89 -2.48 -6.63
CA TYR A 93 5.46 -2.19 -6.53
C TYR A 93 5.17 -0.82 -5.86
N THR A 94 6.15 -0.21 -5.21
CA THR A 94 5.97 1.06 -4.47
C THR A 94 5.80 2.27 -5.39
N HIS A 95 6.24 2.18 -6.65
CA HIS A 95 6.16 3.28 -7.60
C HIS A 95 4.71 3.70 -7.89
N GLU A 96 3.81 2.72 -8.03
CA GLU A 96 2.39 2.94 -8.35
C GLU A 96 1.66 3.75 -7.26
N LEU A 97 2.15 3.72 -6.01
CA LEU A 97 1.61 4.52 -4.90
C LEU A 97 1.57 6.02 -5.25
N PHE A 98 2.54 6.48 -6.02
CA PHE A 98 2.77 7.90 -6.31
C PHE A 98 2.39 8.33 -7.72
N GLU A 99 1.94 7.42 -8.59
CA GLU A 99 1.58 7.74 -9.98
C GLU A 99 0.17 8.30 -10.08
N VAL A 100 -0.03 9.48 -10.68
CA VAL A 100 -1.35 10.12 -10.84
C VAL A 100 -1.79 10.12 -12.30
N ASP A 101 -3.08 9.86 -12.55
CA ASP A 101 -3.67 9.93 -13.89
C ASP A 101 -4.29 11.31 -14.20
N LYS A 102 -4.71 11.51 -15.46
CA LYS A 102 -5.27 12.80 -15.92
C LYS A 102 -6.57 13.18 -15.20
N THR A 103 -7.40 12.20 -14.84
CA THR A 103 -8.67 12.44 -14.16
C THR A 103 -8.41 12.92 -12.74
N GLU A 104 -7.51 12.25 -12.04
CA GLU A 104 -7.09 12.61 -10.69
C GLU A 104 -6.35 13.94 -10.65
N GLN A 105 -5.56 14.29 -11.68
CA GLN A 105 -4.94 15.61 -11.77
C GLN A 105 -5.96 16.75 -11.72
N SER A 106 -7.12 16.58 -12.36
CA SER A 106 -8.21 17.56 -12.30
C SER A 106 -8.79 17.68 -10.88
N LEU A 107 -8.93 16.57 -10.16
CA LEU A 107 -9.40 16.54 -8.78
C LEU A 107 -8.38 17.12 -7.78
N ILE A 108 -7.09 16.94 -8.03
CA ILE A 108 -6.01 17.58 -7.25
C ILE A 108 -6.11 19.10 -7.39
N ASN A 109 -6.26 19.59 -8.63
CA ASN A 109 -6.37 21.03 -8.89
C ASN A 109 -7.64 21.64 -8.26
N ALA A 110 -8.70 20.84 -8.11
CA ALA A 110 -9.92 21.22 -7.40
C ALA A 110 -9.81 21.10 -5.87
N GLY A 111 -8.68 20.64 -5.33
CA GLY A 111 -8.48 20.44 -3.90
C GLY A 111 -9.24 19.24 -3.32
N ILE A 112 -9.68 18.29 -4.16
CA ILE A 112 -10.47 17.12 -3.75
C ILE A 112 -9.57 15.89 -3.55
N ALA A 113 -8.71 15.59 -4.53
CA ALA A 113 -7.81 14.43 -4.46
C ALA A 113 -6.43 14.82 -3.92
N VAL A 114 -5.72 13.84 -3.35
CA VAL A 114 -4.36 14.03 -2.84
C VAL A 114 -3.35 14.07 -3.98
N ASN A 115 -2.43 15.03 -3.93
CA ASN A 115 -1.25 15.04 -4.80
C ASN A 115 -0.24 13.96 -4.34
N ARG A 116 -0.47 12.70 -4.76
CA ARG A 116 0.35 11.55 -4.37
C ARG A 116 1.86 11.69 -4.69
N PRO A 117 2.28 12.23 -5.85
CA PRO A 117 3.69 12.51 -6.12
C PRO A 117 4.37 13.36 -5.04
N ALA A 118 3.64 14.30 -4.43
CA ALA A 118 4.19 15.16 -3.38
C ALA A 118 4.46 14.42 -2.06
N LEU A 119 3.86 13.25 -1.85
CA LEU A 119 4.09 12.43 -0.65
C LEU A 119 5.40 11.65 -0.70
N LYS A 120 5.94 11.42 -1.91
CA LYS A 120 7.02 10.46 -2.15
C LYS A 120 8.28 10.74 -1.33
N ALA A 121 8.73 11.99 -1.30
CA ALA A 121 9.98 12.34 -0.63
C ALA A 121 9.93 12.08 0.89
N ASP A 122 8.81 12.38 1.54
CA ASP A 122 8.65 12.16 2.98
C ASP A 122 8.40 10.70 3.31
N TRP A 123 7.68 9.98 2.44
CA TRP A 123 7.55 8.52 2.52
C TRP A 123 8.93 7.83 2.42
N GLU A 124 9.74 8.17 1.41
CA GLU A 124 11.07 7.57 1.20
C GLU A 124 11.97 7.84 2.40
N ARG A 125 11.98 9.08 2.90
CA ARG A 125 12.75 9.47 4.08
C ARG A 125 12.35 8.65 5.31
N TYR A 126 11.06 8.46 5.54
CA TYR A 126 10.55 7.70 6.68
C TYR A 126 10.92 6.22 6.56
N VAL A 127 10.63 5.60 5.42
CA VAL A 127 10.95 4.19 5.15
C VAL A 127 12.45 3.94 5.31
N GLN A 128 13.30 4.75 4.69
CA GLN A 128 14.76 4.62 4.80
C GLN A 128 15.25 4.76 6.24
N SER A 129 14.63 5.65 7.03
CA SER A 129 15.00 5.82 8.44
C SER A 129 14.70 4.56 9.27
N VAL A 130 13.56 3.92 9.03
CA VAL A 130 13.16 2.68 9.73
C VAL A 130 14.00 1.50 9.25
N LEU A 131 14.25 1.37 7.94
CA LEU A 131 15.12 0.30 7.40
C LEU A 131 16.52 0.39 8.00
N LYS A 132 17.09 1.60 8.06
CA LYS A 132 18.39 1.83 8.69
C LYS A 132 18.40 1.47 10.17
N GLU A 133 17.35 1.83 10.92
CA GLU A 133 17.22 1.44 12.34
C GLU A 133 17.09 -0.08 12.50
N ALA A 134 16.41 -0.74 11.57
CA ALA A 134 16.27 -2.19 11.50
C ALA A 134 17.50 -2.90 10.91
N THR A 135 18.60 -2.20 10.66
CA THR A 135 19.85 -2.70 10.04
C THR A 135 19.72 -3.21 8.60
N LEU A 136 18.61 -2.92 7.91
CA LEU A 136 18.33 -3.34 6.54
C LEU A 136 18.85 -2.31 5.52
N ASP A 137 19.16 -2.81 4.33
CA ASP A 137 19.50 -1.99 3.17
C ASP A 137 18.24 -1.50 2.45
N THR A 138 18.30 -0.27 1.94
CA THR A 138 17.26 0.26 1.05
C THR A 138 17.47 -0.30 -0.36
N PRO A 139 16.47 -0.98 -0.96
CA PRO A 139 16.61 -1.46 -2.33
C PRO A 139 16.80 -0.32 -3.34
N ASP A 140 17.54 -0.58 -4.41
CA ASP A 140 17.99 0.44 -5.37
C ASP A 140 16.92 0.92 -6.38
N GLY A 141 15.76 0.25 -6.43
CA GLY A 141 14.66 0.62 -7.33
C GLY A 141 14.94 0.37 -8.81
N GLN A 142 15.77 -0.61 -9.15
CA GLN A 142 16.09 -0.95 -10.55
C GLN A 142 14.90 -1.40 -11.40
N TRP A 143 13.81 -1.86 -10.77
CA TRP A 143 12.62 -2.32 -11.47
C TRP A 143 11.37 -1.68 -10.86
N SER A 144 10.34 -1.53 -11.69
CA SER A 144 9.04 -1.01 -11.27
C SER A 144 7.92 -1.66 -12.07
N ILE A 145 6.80 -1.95 -11.43
CA ILE A 145 5.58 -2.45 -12.06
C ILE A 145 4.38 -1.58 -11.67
N ARG A 146 3.42 -1.46 -12.58
CA ARG A 146 2.22 -0.63 -12.45
C ARG A 146 1.08 -1.18 -13.31
N GLY A 147 -0.13 -0.73 -13.04
CA GLY A 147 -1.29 -0.99 -13.89
C GLY A 147 -2.56 -1.39 -13.14
N GLY A 148 -2.48 -1.63 -11.83
CA GLY A 148 -3.64 -1.99 -11.01
C GLY A 148 -4.73 -0.92 -11.08
N ARG A 149 -4.33 0.36 -11.08
CA ARG A 149 -5.26 1.49 -11.31
C ARG A 149 -5.84 1.60 -12.72
N GLU A 150 -5.32 0.84 -13.68
CA GLU A 150 -5.80 0.75 -15.06
C GLU A 150 -6.54 -0.57 -15.34
N GLY A 151 -6.74 -1.43 -14.33
CA GLY A 151 -7.32 -2.76 -14.51
C GLY A 151 -6.35 -3.78 -15.13
N MET A 152 -5.05 -3.49 -15.09
CA MET A 152 -3.95 -4.36 -15.49
C MET A 152 -3.30 -4.95 -14.25
N HIS A 153 -3.88 -6.06 -13.77
CA HIS A 153 -3.50 -6.71 -12.52
C HIS A 153 -2.50 -7.84 -12.72
N THR A 154 -1.86 -8.26 -11.62
CA THR A 154 -1.13 -9.53 -11.55
C THR A 154 -2.10 -10.71 -11.72
N GLU A 155 -1.55 -11.90 -11.89
CA GLU A 155 -2.32 -13.15 -11.90
C GLU A 155 -3.06 -13.40 -10.58
N HIS A 156 -2.68 -12.75 -9.49
CA HIS A 156 -3.19 -13.02 -8.15
C HIS A 156 -4.62 -12.50 -7.93
N LEU A 157 -4.98 -11.35 -8.51
CA LEU A 157 -6.30 -10.75 -8.29
C LEU A 157 -7.43 -11.67 -8.74
N GLY A 158 -7.23 -12.43 -9.83
CA GLY A 158 -8.23 -13.37 -10.33
C GLY A 158 -8.64 -14.42 -9.30
N TYR A 159 -7.66 -14.98 -8.58
CA TYR A 159 -7.90 -15.95 -7.52
C TYR A 159 -8.61 -15.32 -6.31
N LEU A 160 -8.17 -14.12 -5.90
CA LEU A 160 -8.79 -13.39 -4.79
C LEU A 160 -10.26 -13.08 -5.06
N LEU A 161 -10.59 -12.60 -6.28
CA LEU A 161 -11.97 -12.26 -6.63
C LEU A 161 -12.86 -13.50 -6.79
N ALA A 162 -12.31 -14.62 -7.25
CA ALA A 162 -13.06 -15.87 -7.34
C ALA A 162 -13.54 -16.32 -5.95
N GLU A 163 -12.69 -16.21 -4.93
CA GLU A 163 -13.05 -16.54 -3.54
C GLU A 163 -13.97 -15.48 -2.94
N LEU A 164 -13.60 -14.20 -3.00
CA LEU A 164 -14.36 -13.08 -2.43
C LEU A 164 -15.79 -13.01 -2.95
N GLN A 165 -15.98 -13.24 -4.26
CA GLN A 165 -17.26 -13.03 -4.92
C GLN A 165 -18.10 -14.30 -5.04
N PHE A 166 -17.61 -15.45 -4.54
CA PHE A 166 -18.28 -16.74 -4.75
C PHE A 166 -19.75 -16.70 -4.34
N MET A 167 -20.04 -16.30 -3.09
CA MET A 167 -21.40 -16.27 -2.56
C MET A 167 -22.32 -15.35 -3.36
N GLN A 168 -21.84 -14.16 -3.71
CA GLN A 168 -22.62 -13.17 -4.47
C GLN A 168 -22.85 -13.58 -5.93
N ARG A 169 -21.94 -14.37 -6.52
CA ARG A 169 -22.10 -14.92 -7.88
C ARG A 169 -23.02 -16.14 -7.90
N ALA A 170 -22.95 -16.99 -6.88
CA ALA A 170 -23.80 -18.16 -6.76
C ALA A 170 -25.26 -17.79 -6.43
N TYR A 171 -25.46 -16.73 -5.64
CA TYR A 171 -26.78 -16.31 -5.17
C TYR A 171 -26.99 -14.78 -5.32
N PRO A 172 -27.10 -14.28 -6.57
CA PRO A 172 -27.19 -12.85 -6.83
C PRO A 172 -28.54 -12.26 -6.36
N GLY A 173 -28.49 -11.03 -5.82
CA GLY A 173 -29.69 -10.27 -5.45
C GLY A 173 -30.32 -10.63 -4.09
N LEU A 174 -29.62 -11.41 -3.26
CA LEU A 174 -30.03 -11.69 -1.88
C LEU A 174 -29.53 -10.60 -0.92
N GLU A 175 -30.21 -10.49 0.23
CA GLU A 175 -29.86 -9.58 1.33
C GLU A 175 -29.08 -10.34 2.42
N TRP A 176 -28.06 -9.70 3.00
CA TRP A 176 -27.16 -10.25 4.02
C TRP A 176 -26.91 -9.23 5.14
#